data_AF-A0A446CCW3-F1
#
_entry.id   AF-A0A446CCW3-F1
#
_cell.length_a   1.000
_cell.length_b   1.000
_cell.length_c   1.000
_cell.angle_alpha   90.00
_cell.angle_beta   90.00
_cell.angle_gamma   90.00
#
_symmetry.space_group_name_H-M   'P 1'
#
loop_
_entity.id
_entity.type
_entity.pdbx_description
1 polymer ?
#
loop_
_entity_poly.entity_id
_entity_poly.type
_entity_poly.pdbx_seq_one_letter_code
_entity_poly.pdbx_strand_id
1 'polypeptide(L)'
;MDTTSNTPSGATTLDSARKLYQGEGLALPPVPAAQALRLRQVGATAYASRDLDWTLYDFANFADELQSGKAVEPYVAFGLSGHGLALQAAHYYAVTAHCAVLFQMQWGTPMNRPEQDRERHDAVLALAQKLQAAAGAQAASGKLPAGQRMVAAESSFHGSRWAWLPADDPVWHPSRGGVIMDALIAVKQLA
;
A
#
# COMPACT_ATOMS: atom_id res chain seq x y z
N MET A 1 7.08 -42.64 -8.65
CA MET A 1 6.08 -41.63 -9.02
C MET A 1 6.08 -40.63 -7.89
N ASP A 2 6.97 -39.64 -7.97
CA ASP A 2 7.12 -38.64 -6.92
C ASP A 2 6.10 -37.54 -7.16
N THR A 3 5.12 -37.47 -6.27
CA THR A 3 4.17 -36.38 -6.16
C THR A 3 4.89 -35.15 -5.59
N THR A 4 5.54 -34.37 -6.46
CA THR A 4 5.95 -33.01 -6.13
C THR A 4 4.69 -32.20 -5.86
N SER A 5 4.40 -31.98 -4.58
CA SER A 5 3.37 -31.06 -4.10
C SER A 5 3.69 -29.66 -4.62
N ASN A 6 2.99 -29.28 -5.67
CA ASN A 6 3.07 -27.99 -6.33
C ASN A 6 2.46 -26.93 -5.39
N THR A 7 3.23 -26.52 -4.37
CA THR A 7 2.84 -25.43 -3.48
C THR A 7 2.78 -24.16 -4.34
N PRO A 8 1.64 -23.46 -4.40
CA PRO A 8 1.52 -22.26 -5.22
C PRO A 8 2.55 -21.22 -4.75
N SER A 9 3.36 -20.71 -5.68
CA SER A 9 4.51 -19.84 -5.42
C SER A 9 4.22 -18.64 -4.50
N GLY A 10 2.97 -18.18 -4.47
CA GLY A 10 2.50 -17.12 -3.59
C GLY A 10 2.53 -17.44 -2.09
N ALA A 11 2.24 -18.68 -1.69
CA ALA A 11 2.21 -19.06 -0.26
C ALA A 11 3.62 -19.02 0.36
N THR A 12 4.60 -19.63 -0.31
CA THR A 12 6.02 -19.60 0.09
C THR A 12 6.57 -18.18 0.10
N THR A 13 6.15 -17.35 -0.86
CA THR A 13 6.54 -15.93 -0.91
C THR A 13 5.97 -15.16 0.28
N LEU A 14 4.69 -15.36 0.60
CA LEU A 14 4.04 -14.71 1.75
C LEU A 14 4.69 -15.13 3.08
N ASP A 15 5.08 -16.39 3.23
CA ASP A 15 5.81 -16.86 4.41
C ASP A 15 7.20 -16.22 4.52
N SER A 16 7.89 -16.02 3.40
CA SER A 16 9.19 -15.32 3.37
C SER A 16 9.04 -13.85 3.79
N ALA A 17 8.01 -13.18 3.26
CA ALA A 17 7.67 -11.82 3.66
C ALA A 17 7.29 -11.74 5.14
N ARG A 18 6.54 -12.72 5.67
CA ARG A 18 6.20 -12.81 7.09
C ARG A 18 7.45 -12.91 7.96
N LYS A 19 8.41 -13.76 7.59
CA LYS A 19 9.68 -13.89 8.33
C LYS A 19 10.48 -12.58 8.33
N LEU A 20 10.54 -11.88 7.20
CA LEU A 20 11.19 -10.57 7.10
C LEU A 20 10.58 -9.58 8.09
N TYR A 21 9.25 -9.39 8.03
CA TYR A 21 8.56 -8.43 8.89
C TYR A 21 8.64 -8.80 10.37
N GLN A 22 8.55 -10.10 10.71
CA GLN A 22 8.76 -10.57 12.08
C GLN A 22 10.16 -10.28 12.61
N GLY A 23 11.20 -10.39 11.77
CA GLY A 23 12.58 -10.05 12.15
C GLY A 23 12.75 -8.58 12.54
N GLU A 24 11.93 -7.70 11.95
CA GLU A 24 11.90 -6.26 12.25
C GLU A 24 10.90 -5.90 13.36
N GLY A 25 10.15 -6.89 13.86
CA GLY A 25 9.06 -6.67 14.82
C GLY A 25 7.86 -5.92 14.23
N LEU A 26 7.68 -5.95 12.91
CA LEU A 26 6.57 -5.31 12.21
C LEU A 26 5.44 -6.30 11.93
N ALA A 27 4.19 -5.84 11.93
CA ALA A 27 3.08 -6.64 11.41
C ALA A 27 3.23 -6.82 9.89
N LEU A 28 2.89 -8.02 9.39
CA LEU A 28 2.83 -8.24 7.94
C LEU A 28 1.72 -7.38 7.33
N PRO A 29 1.98 -6.62 6.25
CA PRO A 29 0.94 -5.83 5.60
C PRO A 29 -0.19 -6.71 5.09
N PRO A 30 -1.44 -6.21 5.10
CA PRO A 30 -2.57 -7.00 4.64
C PRO A 30 -2.48 -7.22 3.13
N VAL A 31 -2.50 -8.51 2.75
CA VAL A 31 -2.49 -8.97 1.36
C VAL A 31 -3.83 -9.65 1.08
N PRO A 32 -4.67 -9.09 0.20
CA PRO A 32 -5.93 -9.75 -0.15
C PRO A 32 -5.68 -11.09 -0.84
N ALA A 33 -6.57 -12.06 -0.63
CA ALA A 33 -6.36 -13.45 -1.06
C ALA A 33 -6.08 -13.59 -2.58
N ALA A 34 -6.77 -12.82 -3.42
CA ALA A 34 -6.56 -12.84 -4.86
C ALA A 34 -5.13 -12.39 -5.25
N GLN A 35 -4.60 -11.37 -4.57
CA GLN A 35 -3.23 -10.89 -4.76
C GLN A 35 -2.20 -11.82 -4.14
N ALA A 36 -2.52 -12.49 -3.02
CA ALA A 36 -1.63 -13.45 -2.37
C ALA A 36 -1.21 -14.58 -3.32
N LEU A 37 -2.13 -15.05 -4.16
CA LEU A 37 -1.88 -16.11 -5.15
C LEU A 37 -0.86 -15.70 -6.23
N ARG A 38 -0.75 -14.40 -6.51
CA ARG A 38 0.15 -13.83 -7.52
C ARG A 38 1.39 -13.18 -6.93
N LEU A 39 1.53 -13.23 -5.60
CA LEU A 39 2.61 -12.57 -4.89
C LEU A 39 3.95 -13.23 -5.25
N ARG A 40 4.92 -12.40 -5.62
CA ARG A 40 6.30 -12.79 -5.90
C ARG A 40 7.27 -11.81 -5.26
N GLN A 41 8.47 -12.29 -5.01
CA GLN A 41 9.59 -11.44 -4.61
C GLN A 41 10.09 -10.67 -5.84
N VAL A 42 10.19 -9.35 -5.73
CA VAL A 42 10.62 -8.44 -6.81
C VAL A 42 11.91 -7.68 -6.45
N GLY A 43 12.44 -7.90 -5.25
CA GLY A 43 13.74 -7.40 -4.78
C GLY A 43 14.15 -8.13 -3.50
N ALA A 44 15.34 -7.84 -2.96
CA ALA A 44 15.88 -8.56 -1.80
C ALA A 44 14.91 -8.63 -0.61
N THR A 45 14.14 -7.57 -0.40
CA THR A 45 13.21 -7.37 0.71
C THR A 45 11.87 -6.77 0.23
N ALA A 46 11.54 -6.98 -1.05
CA ALA A 46 10.38 -6.39 -1.73
C ALA A 46 9.53 -7.46 -2.43
N TYR A 47 8.21 -7.30 -2.33
CA TYR A 47 7.22 -8.25 -2.83
C TYR A 47 6.10 -7.52 -3.57
N ALA A 48 5.59 -8.11 -4.65
CA ALA A 48 4.47 -7.54 -5.40
C ALA A 48 3.62 -8.63 -6.08
N SER A 49 2.35 -8.35 -6.30
CA SER A 49 1.42 -9.24 -7.02
C SER A 49 1.38 -9.01 -8.53
N ARG A 50 2.25 -8.13 -9.04
CA ARG A 50 2.46 -7.80 -10.46
C ARG A 50 3.91 -7.43 -10.72
N ASP A 51 4.28 -7.24 -11.99
CA ASP A 51 5.60 -6.73 -12.37
C ASP A 51 5.60 -5.23 -12.15
N LEU A 52 6.76 -4.70 -11.79
CA LEU A 52 6.95 -3.28 -11.55
C LEU A 52 8.05 -2.78 -12.49
N ASP A 53 7.78 -1.69 -13.20
CA ASP A 53 8.76 -1.02 -14.05
C ASP A 53 9.72 -0.12 -13.22
N TRP A 54 9.44 0.02 -11.92
CA TRP A 54 10.19 0.83 -10.97
C TRP A 54 10.28 0.14 -9.60
N THR A 55 11.07 0.69 -8.69
CA THR A 55 11.28 0.14 -7.36
C THR A 55 10.23 0.63 -6.37
N LEU A 56 10.11 0.00 -5.19
CA LEU A 56 9.22 0.50 -4.16
C LEU A 56 9.60 1.93 -3.69
N TYR A 57 10.83 2.36 -3.90
CA TYR A 57 11.28 3.70 -3.52
C TYR A 57 10.79 4.82 -4.43
N ASP A 58 10.38 4.47 -5.66
CA ASP A 58 9.88 5.40 -6.66
C ASP A 58 8.41 5.76 -6.39
N PHE A 59 8.13 6.29 -5.20
CA PHE A 59 6.78 6.58 -4.69
C PHE A 59 5.95 7.45 -5.64
N ALA A 60 6.58 8.45 -6.26
CA ALA A 60 5.92 9.32 -7.23
C ALA A 60 5.33 8.53 -8.41
N ASN A 61 6.03 7.52 -8.92
CA ASN A 61 5.55 6.73 -10.05
C ASN A 61 4.26 5.97 -9.72
N PHE A 62 4.10 5.49 -8.49
CA PHE A 62 2.85 4.85 -8.05
C PHE A 62 1.68 5.84 -7.98
N ALA A 63 1.92 7.07 -7.53
CA ALA A 63 0.88 8.11 -7.49
C ALA A 63 0.52 8.59 -8.91
N ASP A 64 1.52 8.79 -9.76
CA ASP A 64 1.36 9.25 -11.13
C ASP A 64 0.65 8.22 -12.00
N GLU A 65 0.91 6.92 -11.79
CA GLU A 65 0.19 5.84 -12.45
C GLU A 65 -1.33 5.93 -12.19
N LEU A 66 -1.72 6.15 -10.93
CA LEU A 66 -3.13 6.27 -10.52
C LEU A 66 -3.78 7.55 -11.05
N GLN A 67 -2.99 8.61 -11.24
CA GLN A 67 -3.47 9.87 -11.81
C GLN A 67 -3.58 9.82 -13.34
N SER A 68 -2.79 8.97 -14.01
CA SER A 68 -2.63 8.96 -15.48
C SER A 68 -3.89 8.70 -16.31
N GLY A 69 -5.02 8.34 -15.68
CA GLY A 69 -6.25 7.95 -16.38
C GLY A 69 -6.22 6.55 -16.98
N LYS A 70 -5.06 5.86 -16.97
CA LYS A 70 -4.97 4.46 -17.40
C LYS A 70 -5.69 3.56 -16.41
N ALA A 71 -6.30 2.49 -16.93
CA ALA A 71 -6.87 1.46 -16.08
C ALA A 71 -5.77 0.76 -15.28
N VAL A 72 -5.81 0.91 -13.95
CA VAL A 72 -4.89 0.26 -13.03
C VAL A 72 -5.60 -0.91 -12.35
N GLU A 73 -5.19 -2.11 -12.72
CA GLU A 73 -5.65 -3.37 -12.12
C GLU A 73 -5.32 -3.44 -10.61
N PRO A 74 -6.13 -4.12 -9.79
CA PRO A 74 -5.84 -4.31 -8.38
C PRO A 74 -4.51 -5.05 -8.11
N TYR A 75 -3.67 -4.49 -7.25
CA TYR A 75 -2.40 -5.10 -6.85
C TYR A 75 -2.02 -4.78 -5.41
N VAL A 76 -1.06 -5.54 -4.88
CA VAL A 76 -0.31 -5.16 -3.69
C VAL A 76 1.18 -5.17 -4.01
N ALA A 77 1.90 -4.21 -3.46
CA ALA A 77 3.36 -4.17 -3.45
C ALA A 77 3.84 -3.64 -2.10
N PHE A 78 4.78 -4.32 -1.46
CA PHE A 78 5.22 -3.99 -0.12
C PHE A 78 6.60 -4.53 0.17
N GLY A 79 7.26 -3.99 1.20
CA GLY A 79 8.61 -4.41 1.54
C GLY A 79 9.35 -3.37 2.34
N LEU A 80 10.61 -3.69 2.63
CA LEU A 80 11.55 -2.79 3.28
C LEU A 80 12.61 -2.46 2.24
N SER A 81 12.69 -1.23 1.75
CA SER A 81 13.60 -0.89 0.65
C SER A 81 14.29 0.45 0.90
N GLY A 82 15.46 0.63 0.29
CA GLY A 82 16.27 1.80 0.55
C GLY A 82 17.73 1.67 0.14
N HIS A 83 18.44 2.80 0.19
CA HIS A 83 19.87 2.87 -0.12
C HIS A 83 20.68 3.32 1.10
N GLY A 84 21.59 2.46 1.57
CA GLY A 84 22.46 2.75 2.71
C GLY A 84 21.73 2.83 4.07
N LEU A 85 22.37 3.45 5.06
CA LEU A 85 21.90 3.49 6.45
C LEU A 85 20.83 4.55 6.75
N ALA A 86 20.63 5.51 5.85
CA ALA A 86 19.78 6.69 6.10
C ALA A 86 18.50 6.72 5.26
N LEU A 87 18.44 5.97 4.16
CA LEU A 87 17.34 6.01 3.19
C LEU A 87 16.56 4.70 3.19
N GLN A 88 16.37 4.09 4.34
CA GLN A 88 15.54 2.89 4.49
C GLN A 88 14.07 3.27 4.77
N ALA A 89 13.15 2.52 4.18
CA ALA A 89 11.73 2.75 4.33
C ALA A 89 10.92 1.45 4.32
N ALA A 90 9.84 1.43 5.09
CA ALA A 90 8.76 0.47 4.97
C ALA A 90 7.74 0.97 3.96
N HIS A 91 7.36 0.10 3.03
CA HIS A 91 6.47 0.40 1.92
C HIS A 91 5.24 -0.48 1.95
N TYR A 92 4.07 0.11 1.71
CA TYR A 92 2.83 -0.60 1.49
C TYR A 92 1.97 0.13 0.46
N TYR A 93 1.84 -0.48 -0.72
CA TYR A 93 1.05 -0.01 -1.84
C TYR A 93 -0.05 -1.03 -2.11
N ALA A 94 -1.28 -0.71 -1.75
CA ALA A 94 -2.42 -1.59 -1.93
C ALA A 94 -3.51 -0.89 -2.73
N VAL A 95 -3.69 -1.37 -3.95
CA VAL A 95 -4.61 -0.83 -4.94
C VAL A 95 -5.73 -1.82 -5.18
N THR A 96 -6.96 -1.35 -5.01
CA THR A 96 -8.21 -2.05 -5.34
C THR A 96 -8.95 -1.27 -6.44
N ALA A 97 -10.08 -1.79 -6.88
CA ALA A 97 -10.94 -1.09 -7.85
C ALA A 97 -11.46 0.27 -7.32
N HIS A 98 -11.59 0.41 -5.99
CA HIS A 98 -12.31 1.51 -5.34
C HIS A 98 -11.45 2.34 -4.38
N CYS A 99 -10.26 1.84 -4.05
CA CYS A 99 -9.34 2.49 -3.12
C CYS A 99 -7.90 2.21 -3.50
N ALA A 100 -7.00 3.17 -3.30
CA ALA A 100 -5.56 2.95 -3.26
C ALA A 100 -4.99 3.55 -1.97
N VAL A 101 -4.17 2.77 -1.28
CA VAL A 101 -3.35 3.25 -0.17
C VAL A 101 -1.90 3.15 -0.59
N LEU A 102 -1.22 4.29 -0.63
CA LEU A 102 0.20 4.38 -0.87
C LEU A 102 0.91 4.86 0.40
N PHE A 103 1.62 3.97 1.08
CA PHE A 103 2.30 4.27 2.34
C PHE A 103 3.81 4.04 2.21
N GLN A 104 4.60 5.03 2.58
CA GLN A 104 6.05 4.98 2.62
C GLN A 104 6.55 5.67 3.89
N MET A 105 7.03 4.89 4.86
CA MET A 105 7.53 5.40 6.13
C MET A 105 9.02 5.16 6.25
N GLN A 106 9.78 6.17 6.68
CA GLN A 106 11.18 5.97 7.04
C GLN A 106 11.30 4.90 8.14
N TRP A 107 12.21 3.94 7.95
CA TRP A 107 12.39 2.78 8.82
C TRP A 107 13.87 2.48 9.03
N GLY A 108 14.23 1.94 10.20
CA GLY A 108 15.57 1.34 10.41
C GLY A 108 16.75 2.31 10.47
N THR A 109 16.51 3.63 10.59
CA THR A 109 17.62 4.60 10.68
C THR A 109 18.05 4.85 12.13
N PRO A 110 19.30 5.30 12.39
CA PRO A 110 19.77 5.57 13.76
C PRO A 110 18.95 6.62 14.53
N MET A 111 18.19 7.45 13.81
CA MET A 111 17.34 8.51 14.39
C MET A 111 15.93 8.03 14.74
N ASN A 112 15.57 6.81 14.32
CA ASN A 112 14.24 6.23 14.53
C ASN A 112 14.01 5.89 16.01
N ARG A 113 12.72 5.82 16.38
CA ARG A 113 12.28 5.32 17.69
C ARG A 113 11.54 4.01 17.43
N PRO A 114 12.21 2.85 17.49
CA PRO A 114 11.70 1.60 16.94
C PRO A 114 10.29 1.23 17.44
N GLU A 115 9.99 1.44 18.72
CA GLU A 115 8.65 1.18 19.27
C GLU A 115 7.58 2.11 18.68
N GLN A 116 7.83 3.42 18.64
CA GLN A 116 6.89 4.41 18.10
C GLN A 116 6.67 4.20 16.59
N ASP A 117 7.72 3.84 15.86
CA ASP A 117 7.63 3.58 14.43
C ASP A 117 6.85 2.28 14.14
N ARG A 118 7.01 1.24 14.96
CA ARG A 118 6.19 0.01 14.87
C ARG A 118 4.71 0.30 15.11
N GLU A 119 4.42 1.01 16.20
CA GLU A 119 3.04 1.42 16.52
C GLU A 119 2.41 2.24 15.39
N ARG A 120 3.17 3.19 14.83
CA ARG A 120 2.71 3.99 13.70
C ARG A 120 2.46 3.14 12.46
N HIS A 121 3.40 2.26 12.10
CA HIS A 121 3.26 1.35 10.97
C HIS A 121 1.99 0.51 11.11
N ASP A 122 1.80 -0.15 12.25
CA ASP A 122 0.67 -1.05 12.48
C ASP A 122 -0.66 -0.28 12.52
N ALA A 123 -0.68 0.92 13.11
CA ALA A 123 -1.85 1.79 13.11
C ALA A 123 -2.24 2.21 11.68
N VAL A 124 -1.26 2.54 10.84
CA VAL A 124 -1.49 2.88 9.43
C VAL A 124 -2.05 1.69 8.66
N LEU A 125 -1.51 0.48 8.84
CA LEU A 125 -2.04 -0.72 8.18
C LEU A 125 -3.50 -1.00 8.60
N ALA A 126 -3.82 -0.84 9.89
CA ALA A 126 -5.19 -1.00 10.38
C ALA A 126 -6.14 0.05 9.79
N LEU A 127 -5.69 1.31 9.64
CA LEU A 127 -6.47 2.36 8.98
C LEU A 127 -6.65 2.10 7.49
N ALA A 128 -5.63 1.58 6.80
CA ALA A 128 -5.69 1.22 5.39
C ALA A 128 -6.78 0.17 5.12
N GLN A 129 -6.86 -0.87 5.96
CA GLN A 129 -7.93 -1.87 5.87
C GLN A 129 -9.32 -1.26 6.07
N LYS A 130 -9.48 -0.36 7.05
CA LYS A 130 -10.74 0.34 7.30
C LYS A 130 -11.16 1.21 6.11
N LEU A 131 -10.20 1.91 5.50
CA LEU A 131 -10.42 2.72 4.31
C LEU A 131 -10.85 1.86 3.11
N GLN A 132 -10.14 0.77 2.83
CA GLN A 132 -10.50 -0.15 1.75
C GLN A 132 -11.90 -0.75 1.94
N ALA A 133 -12.24 -1.16 3.18
CA ALA A 133 -13.56 -1.69 3.51
C ALA A 133 -14.66 -0.64 3.32
N ALA A 134 -14.44 0.59 3.79
CA ALA A 134 -15.39 1.69 3.64
C ALA A 134 -15.62 2.04 2.15
N ALA A 135 -14.55 2.10 1.35
CA ALA A 135 -14.66 2.37 -0.08
C ALA A 135 -15.42 1.24 -0.80
N GLY A 136 -15.17 -0.02 -0.45
CA GLY A 136 -15.92 -1.16 -0.97
C GLY A 136 -17.42 -1.10 -0.62
N ALA A 137 -17.76 -0.71 0.61
CA ALA A 137 -19.16 -0.54 1.02
C ALA A 137 -19.87 0.58 0.28
N GLN A 138 -19.21 1.72 0.06
CA GLN A 138 -19.76 2.83 -0.72
C GLN A 138 -19.92 2.47 -2.19
N ALA A 139 -18.98 1.70 -2.75
CA ALA A 139 -19.06 1.19 -4.11
C ALA A 139 -20.27 0.27 -4.31
N ALA A 140 -20.47 -0.68 -3.39
CA ALA A 140 -21.61 -1.59 -3.41
C ALA A 140 -22.95 -0.86 -3.28
N SER A 141 -22.95 0.33 -2.68
CA SER A 141 -24.12 1.21 -2.55
C SER A 141 -24.28 2.20 -3.72
N GLY A 142 -23.39 2.18 -4.71
CA GLY A 142 -23.42 3.09 -5.86
C GLY A 142 -23.07 4.54 -5.54
N LYS A 143 -22.40 4.80 -4.41
CA LYS A 143 -22.13 6.17 -3.89
C LYS A 143 -20.75 6.72 -4.27
N LEU A 144 -19.87 5.88 -4.81
CA LEU A 144 -18.56 6.35 -5.29
C LEU A 144 -18.72 7.16 -6.58
N PRO A 145 -17.88 8.19 -6.80
CA PRO A 145 -17.81 8.84 -8.10
C PRO A 145 -17.48 7.82 -9.21
N ALA A 146 -18.21 7.89 -10.31
CA ALA A 146 -18.11 6.90 -11.38
C ALA A 146 -16.69 6.85 -11.98
N GLY A 147 -16.14 5.64 -12.09
CA GLY A 147 -14.80 5.42 -12.65
C GLY A 147 -13.65 5.86 -11.74
N GLN A 148 -13.92 6.41 -10.56
CA GLN A 148 -12.89 6.88 -9.62
C GLN A 148 -12.71 5.95 -8.43
N ARG A 149 -11.57 6.11 -7.77
CA ARG A 149 -11.20 5.49 -6.50
C ARG A 149 -10.65 6.53 -5.54
N MET A 150 -10.85 6.30 -4.25
CA MET A 150 -10.18 7.09 -3.22
C MET A 150 -8.70 6.72 -3.20
N VAL A 151 -7.80 7.70 -3.33
CA VAL A 151 -6.36 7.50 -3.21
C VAL A 151 -5.85 8.25 -1.99
N ALA A 152 -5.27 7.53 -1.04
CA ALA A 152 -4.58 8.10 0.11
C ALA A 152 -3.08 7.81 -0.01
N ALA A 153 -2.27 8.86 -0.12
CA ALA A 153 -0.83 8.79 -0.27
C ALA A 153 -0.15 9.41 0.95
N GLU A 154 0.58 8.61 1.74
CA GLU A 154 1.35 9.04 2.90
C GLU A 154 2.82 8.66 2.72
N SER A 155 3.70 9.65 2.58
CA SER A 155 5.13 9.43 2.48
C SER A 155 5.90 10.31 3.45
N SER A 156 6.90 9.72 4.12
CA SER A 156 7.89 10.48 4.90
C SER A 156 8.78 11.37 4.05
N PHE A 157 8.80 11.16 2.72
CA PHE A 157 9.70 11.86 1.79
C PHE A 157 8.94 12.74 0.78
N HIS A 158 7.70 12.38 0.43
CA HIS A 158 6.90 13.07 -0.60
C HIS A 158 5.67 13.80 -0.05
N GLY A 159 5.52 13.85 1.28
CA GLY A 159 4.37 14.44 1.96
C GLY A 159 3.14 13.53 1.95
N SER A 160 2.03 14.06 2.46
CA SER A 160 0.79 13.32 2.64
C SER A 160 -0.39 14.04 1.99
N ARG A 161 -1.14 13.33 1.14
CA ARG A 161 -2.27 13.88 0.38
C ARG A 161 -3.27 12.81 -0.06
N TRP A 162 -4.53 13.19 -0.25
CA TRP A 162 -5.56 12.31 -0.80
C TRP A 162 -6.35 12.97 -1.93
N ALA A 163 -6.94 12.16 -2.81
CA ALA A 163 -7.76 12.63 -3.92
C ALA A 163 -8.70 11.51 -4.41
N TRP A 164 -9.71 11.88 -5.19
CA TRP A 164 -10.45 10.94 -6.03
C TRP A 164 -9.79 10.87 -7.41
N LEU A 165 -9.35 9.67 -7.82
CA LEU A 165 -8.61 9.47 -9.07
C LEU A 165 -9.17 8.30 -9.90
N PRO A 166 -8.99 8.30 -11.23
CA PRO A 166 -8.47 9.40 -12.03
C PRO A 166 -9.49 10.56 -12.12
N ALA A 167 -9.00 11.77 -12.38
CA ALA A 167 -9.81 12.96 -12.64
C ALA A 167 -9.07 13.85 -13.65
N ASP A 168 -9.81 14.59 -14.48
CA ASP A 168 -9.24 15.50 -15.48
C ASP A 168 -8.45 16.64 -14.81
N ASP A 169 -8.97 17.15 -13.68
CA ASP A 169 -8.32 18.14 -12.83
C ASP A 169 -8.30 17.63 -11.37
N PRO A 170 -7.30 16.81 -10.99
CA PRO A 170 -7.27 16.14 -9.70
C PRO A 170 -7.01 17.14 -8.56
N VAL A 171 -8.00 17.28 -7.67
CA VAL A 171 -7.86 18.07 -6.45
C VAL A 171 -7.20 17.22 -5.37
N TRP A 172 -5.92 17.48 -5.13
CA TRP A 172 -5.17 16.88 -4.02
C TRP A 172 -5.39 17.67 -2.73
N HIS A 173 -5.91 16.97 -1.72
CA HIS A 173 -6.09 17.51 -0.38
C HIS A 173 -4.85 17.19 0.47
N PRO A 174 -4.01 18.19 0.82
CA PRO A 174 -2.84 17.95 1.66
C PRO A 174 -3.25 17.64 3.10
N SER A 175 -2.47 16.82 3.77
CA SER A 175 -2.63 16.51 5.20
C SER A 175 -1.31 16.68 5.93
N ARG A 176 -1.34 17.15 7.18
CA ARG A 176 -0.15 17.29 8.04
C ARG A 176 0.23 15.99 8.78
N GLY A 177 -0.39 14.88 8.41
CA GLY A 177 -0.23 13.56 9.02
C GLY A 177 -1.60 12.92 9.26
N GLY A 178 -1.73 11.60 9.03
CA GLY A 178 -3.01 10.91 9.17
C GLY A 178 -3.92 10.98 7.93
N VAL A 179 -3.34 11.15 6.75
CA VAL A 179 -4.10 11.30 5.49
C VAL A 179 -5.01 10.10 5.18
N ILE A 180 -4.64 8.90 5.64
CA ILE A 180 -5.48 7.70 5.48
C ILE A 180 -6.76 7.83 6.31
N MET A 181 -6.69 8.48 7.48
CA MET A 181 -7.87 8.80 8.28
C MET A 181 -8.71 9.90 7.62
N ASP A 182 -8.09 10.94 7.07
CA ASP A 182 -8.80 12.01 6.35
C ASP A 182 -9.56 11.44 5.14
N ALA A 183 -8.90 10.58 4.36
CA ALA A 183 -9.52 9.86 3.25
C ALA A 183 -10.66 8.94 3.72
N LEU A 184 -10.50 8.27 4.86
CA LEU A 184 -11.55 7.42 5.45
C LEU A 184 -12.78 8.25 5.84
N ILE A 185 -12.58 9.44 6.42
CA ILE A 185 -13.66 10.37 6.74
C ILE A 185 -14.37 10.80 5.45
N ALA A 186 -13.61 11.20 4.42
CA ALA A 186 -14.17 11.62 3.14
C ALA A 186 -15.02 10.53 2.47
N VAL A 187 -14.54 9.27 2.46
CA VAL A 187 -15.31 8.13 1.93
C VAL A 187 -16.61 7.91 2.72
N LYS A 188 -16.56 8.01 4.05
CA LYS A 188 -17.75 7.81 4.91
C LYS A 188 -18.79 8.92 4.77
N GLN A 189 -18.41 10.09 4.29
CA GLN A 189 -19.30 11.23 4.08
C GLN A 189 -20.06 11.20 2.74
N LEU A 190 -19.77 10.22 1.86
CA LEU A 190 -20.55 10.00 0.65
C LEU A 190 -21.97 9.54 1.03
N ALA A 191 -22.94 10.42 0.75
CA ALA A 191 -24.36 10.28 1.11
C ALA A 191 -25.09 9.24 0.26
#